data_AF-A0A6A8NMQ4-F1
#
_entry.id   AF-A0A6A8NMQ4-F1
#
_cell.length_a   1.000
_cell.length_b   1.000
_cell.length_c   1.000
_cell.angle_alpha   90.00
_cell.angle_beta   90.00
_cell.angle_gamma   90.00
#
_symmetry.space_group_name_H-M   'P 1'
#
loop_
_entity.id
_entity.type
_entity.pdbx_description
1 polymer ?
#
loop_
_entity_poly.entity_id
_entity_poly.type
_entity_poly.pdbx_seq_one_letter_code
_entity_poly.pdbx_strand_id
1 'polypeptide(L)'
;MNSMIFYFEGANDVGKSTLLKKLTNDSFCQNFELGTTEKLQNFEWWFYDSSPYDLIDEIVGLVTKREQIIRNFCDTKVCLVDKGYITLFSRLKATFLLREIDLMICQIKLE
;
A
#
# COMPACT_ATOMS: atom_id res chain seq x y z
N MET A 1 -3.35 11.95 22.34
CA MET A 1 -1.93 11.52 22.35
C MET A 1 -1.49 11.41 20.91
N ASN A 2 -0.25 11.73 20.56
CA ASN A 2 0.21 11.56 19.18
C ASN A 2 0.34 10.06 18.88
N SER A 3 -0.47 9.56 17.96
CA SER A 3 -0.36 8.20 17.42
C SER A 3 0.96 8.07 16.65
N MET A 4 1.80 7.10 17.04
CA MET A 4 3.03 6.79 16.30
C MET A 4 2.69 5.83 15.16
N ILE A 5 3.05 6.21 13.93
CA ILE A 5 2.78 5.43 12.72
C ILE A 5 4.12 4.89 12.18
N PHE A 6 4.19 3.57 12.00
CA PHE A 6 5.33 2.91 11.37
C PHE A 6 4.93 2.33 10.03
N TYR A 7 5.65 2.72 8.98
CA TYR A 7 5.53 2.13 7.65
C TYR A 7 6.67 1.14 7.44
N PHE A 8 6.33 -0.07 7.00
CA PHE A 8 7.33 -1.08 6.68
C PHE A 8 7.50 -1.18 5.17
N GLU A 9 8.67 -0.79 4.69
CA GLU A 9 9.04 -0.82 3.27
C GLU A 9 10.07 -1.91 2.98
N GLY A 10 10.01 -2.47 1.78
CA GLY A 10 10.95 -3.49 1.31
C GLY A 10 10.36 -4.40 0.23
N ALA A 11 11.22 -5.20 -0.41
CA ALA A 11 10.81 -6.15 -1.45
C ALA A 11 9.82 -7.21 -0.93
N ASN A 12 9.14 -7.92 -1.83
CA ASN A 12 8.32 -9.06 -1.44
C ASN A 12 9.18 -10.12 -0.73
N ASP A 13 8.57 -10.91 0.16
CA ASP A 13 9.21 -12.05 0.84
C ASP A 13 10.39 -11.75 1.79
N VAL A 14 10.75 -10.48 2.00
CA VAL A 14 11.77 -10.08 3.00
C VAL A 14 11.29 -10.18 4.47
N GLY A 15 10.11 -10.75 4.70
CA GLY A 15 9.58 -10.99 6.05
C GLY A 15 8.83 -9.82 6.70
N LYS A 16 8.45 -8.76 5.96
CA LYS A 16 7.70 -7.61 6.52
C LYS A 16 6.40 -8.01 7.20
N SER A 17 5.59 -8.85 6.54
CA SER A 17 4.33 -9.35 7.11
C SER A 17 4.58 -10.21 8.35
N THR A 18 5.69 -10.96 8.39
CA THR A 18 6.10 -11.73 9.58
C THR A 18 6.54 -10.81 10.72
N LEU A 19 7.29 -9.75 10.43
CA LEU A 19 7.70 -8.74 11.41
C LEU A 19 6.49 -8.00 11.98
N LEU A 20 5.58 -7.53 11.11
CA LEU A 20 4.32 -6.90 11.50
C LEU A 20 3.52 -7.79 12.45
N LYS A 21 3.32 -9.07 12.08
CA LYS A 21 2.63 -10.05 12.92
C LYS A 21 3.27 -10.20 14.30
N LYS A 22 4.61 -10.25 14.38
CA LYS A 22 5.35 -10.33 15.65
C LYS A 22 5.15 -9.07 16.49
N LEU A 23 5.19 -7.89 15.88
CA LEU A 23 5.01 -6.61 16.58
C LEU A 23 3.56 -6.38 17.04
N THR A 24 2.57 -6.94 16.35
CA THR A 24 1.15 -6.86 16.74
C THR A 24 0.71 -7.82 17.82
N ASN A 25 1.58 -8.70 18.31
CA ASN A 25 1.25 -9.52 19.47
C ASN A 25 1.09 -8.68 20.76
N ASP A 26 1.45 -7.39 20.71
CA ASP A 26 1.22 -6.42 21.77
C ASP A 26 -0.14 -5.69 21.59
N SER A 27 -0.92 -5.58 22.67
CA SER A 27 -2.19 -4.84 22.74
C SER A 27 -2.09 -3.34 22.37
N PHE A 28 -0.90 -2.76 22.48
CA PHE A 28 -0.61 -1.38 22.10
C PHE A 28 -0.45 -1.18 20.60
N CYS A 29 -0.28 -2.25 19.83
CA CYS A 29 -0.05 -2.18 18.39
C CYS A 29 -1.30 -2.65 17.62
N GLN A 30 -1.56 -2.01 16.48
CA GLN A 30 -2.54 -2.49 15.51
C GLN A 30 -1.95 -2.45 14.11
N ASN A 31 -2.11 -3.55 13.37
CA ASN A 31 -1.72 -3.64 11.98
C ASN A 31 -2.87 -3.15 11.08
N PHE A 32 -2.52 -2.30 10.13
CA PHE A 32 -3.36 -1.86 9.03
C PHE A 32 -2.70 -2.24 7.71
N GLU A 33 -3.18 -3.33 7.14
CA GLU A 33 -2.76 -3.75 5.82
C GLU A 33 -3.52 -2.94 4.77
N LEU A 34 -2.87 -2.69 3.62
CA LEU A 34 -3.55 -2.10 2.47
C LEU A 34 -4.70 -2.99 1.96
N GLY A 35 -4.70 -4.28 2.33
CA GLY A 35 -5.62 -5.28 1.84
C GLY A 35 -5.10 -5.97 0.58
N THR A 36 -5.90 -6.92 0.10
CA THR A 36 -5.63 -7.71 -1.08
C THR A 36 -6.72 -7.51 -2.09
N THR A 37 -6.34 -7.41 -3.36
CA THR A 37 -7.27 -7.47 -4.47
C THR A 37 -6.73 -8.42 -5.51
N GLU A 38 -7.61 -8.94 -6.36
CA GLU A 38 -7.25 -9.89 -7.42
C GLU A 38 -6.16 -9.31 -8.32
N LYS A 39 -6.29 -8.02 -8.67
CA LYS A 39 -5.26 -7.26 -9.37
C LYS A 39 -3.99 -7.19 -8.53
N LEU A 40 -3.99 -6.66 -7.31
CA LEU A 40 -2.72 -6.57 -6.53
C LEU A 40 -2.01 -7.90 -6.21
N GLN A 41 -2.70 -9.05 -6.30
CA GLN A 41 -2.12 -10.37 -6.04
C GLN A 41 -1.63 -11.11 -7.29
N ASN A 42 -2.23 -10.90 -8.45
CA ASN A 42 -1.88 -11.66 -9.65
C ASN A 42 -0.68 -11.02 -10.35
N PHE A 43 0.55 -11.55 -10.26
CA PHE A 43 1.73 -10.98 -10.95
C PHE A 43 1.59 -10.75 -12.47
N GLU A 44 0.55 -11.28 -13.12
CA GLU A 44 0.26 -11.05 -14.53
C GLU A 44 -1.01 -10.23 -14.75
N TRP A 45 -1.63 -9.69 -13.70
CA TRP A 45 -2.82 -8.85 -13.77
C TRP A 45 -2.61 -7.65 -14.70
N TRP A 46 -1.36 -7.15 -14.74
CA TRP A 46 -0.92 -6.05 -15.59
C TRP A 46 -0.55 -6.46 -17.02
N PHE A 47 -0.63 -7.74 -17.39
CA PHE A 47 -0.28 -8.21 -18.73
C PHE A 47 -1.49 -8.38 -19.66
N TYR A 48 -2.70 -8.62 -19.15
CA TYR A 48 -3.77 -9.14 -20.01
C TYR A 48 -5.07 -8.31 -20.11
N ASP A 49 -5.62 -7.72 -19.05
CA ASP A 49 -7.03 -7.22 -19.10
C ASP A 49 -7.36 -5.89 -18.40
N SER A 50 -6.37 -5.11 -17.96
CA SER A 50 -6.64 -3.86 -17.22
C SER A 50 -5.75 -2.69 -17.62
N SER A 51 -6.24 -1.46 -17.47
CA SER A 51 -5.48 -0.23 -17.70
C SER A 51 -4.61 0.11 -16.47
N PRO A 52 -3.43 0.73 -16.64
CA PRO A 52 -2.66 1.26 -15.51
C PRO A 52 -3.45 2.31 -14.69
N TYR A 53 -4.42 2.99 -15.32
CA TYR A 53 -5.35 3.88 -14.62
C TYR A 53 -6.28 3.09 -13.68
N ASP A 54 -6.79 1.92 -14.10
CA ASP A 54 -7.63 1.08 -13.26
C ASP A 54 -6.89 0.58 -12.01
N LEU A 55 -5.58 0.36 -12.13
CA LEU A 55 -4.72 0.02 -10.99
C LEU A 55 -4.56 1.21 -10.03
N ILE A 56 -4.35 2.42 -10.58
CA ILE A 56 -4.23 3.62 -9.76
C ILE A 56 -5.51 3.80 -8.95
N ASP A 57 -6.67 3.75 -9.59
CA ASP A 57 -7.97 3.93 -8.93
C ASP A 57 -8.18 2.90 -7.82
N GLU A 58 -7.81 1.65 -8.07
CA GLU A 58 -7.89 0.59 -7.08
C GLU A 58 -6.92 0.80 -5.91
N ILE A 59 -5.66 1.14 -6.17
CA ILE A 59 -4.67 1.45 -5.11
C ILE A 59 -5.15 2.65 -4.30
N VAL A 60 -5.65 3.70 -4.95
CA VAL A 60 -6.21 4.89 -4.29
C VAL A 60 -7.41 4.50 -3.42
N GLY A 61 -8.31 3.65 -3.91
CA GLY A 61 -9.43 3.14 -3.14
C GLY A 61 -8.99 2.38 -1.89
N LEU A 62 -7.99 1.51 -2.00
CA LEU A 62 -7.43 0.75 -0.87
C LEU A 62 -6.72 1.66 0.14
N VAL A 63 -5.92 2.61 -0.33
CA VAL A 63 -5.25 3.60 0.54
C VAL A 63 -6.29 4.41 1.27
N THR A 64 -7.30 4.94 0.58
CA THR A 64 -8.38 5.75 1.16
C THR A 64 -9.13 4.97 2.24
N LYS A 65 -9.47 3.70 1.97
CA LYS A 65 -10.12 2.83 2.93
C LYS A 65 -9.25 2.59 4.16
N ARG A 66 -7.95 2.32 3.98
CA ARG A 66 -7.01 2.14 5.09
C ARG A 66 -6.89 3.41 5.93
N GLU A 67 -6.76 4.57 5.29
CA GLU A 67 -6.69 5.87 5.98
C GLU A 67 -7.95 6.16 6.78
N GLN A 68 -9.14 5.82 6.27
CA GLN A 68 -10.38 5.92 7.04
C GLN A 68 -10.37 5.02 8.28
N ILE A 69 -9.87 3.80 8.16
CA ILE A 69 -9.76 2.88 9.31
C ILE A 69 -8.75 3.43 10.33
N ILE A 70 -7.59 3.93 9.88
CA ILE A 70 -6.57 4.55 10.75
C ILE A 70 -7.14 5.78 11.47
N ARG A 71 -7.89 6.64 10.77
CA ARG A 71 -8.53 7.82 11.39
C ARG A 71 -9.58 7.46 12.44
N ASN A 72 -10.27 6.34 12.26
CA ASN A 72 -11.28 5.84 13.20
C ASN A 72 -10.66 5.05 14.37
N PHE A 73 -9.34 4.85 14.35
CA PHE A 73 -8.63 4.07 15.35
C PHE A 73 -8.16 4.95 16.53
N CYS A 74 -8.36 4.46 17.75
CA CYS A 74 -8.23 5.21 19.00
C CYS A 74 -6.80 5.75 19.26
N ASP A 75 -6.71 6.97 19.82
CA ASP A 75 -5.50 7.81 19.98
C ASP A 75 -4.33 7.23 20.80
N THR A 76 -4.48 6.07 21.42
CA THR A 76 -3.51 5.51 22.38
C THR A 76 -2.66 4.38 21.84
N LYS A 77 -2.85 3.96 20.59
CA LYS A 77 -2.16 2.80 20.01
C LYS A 77 -1.19 3.16 18.89
N VAL A 78 -0.15 2.35 18.77
CA VAL A 78 0.84 2.41 17.68
C VAL A 78 0.23 1.78 16.42
N CYS A 79 0.28 2.52 15.33
CA CYS A 79 -0.23 2.09 14.03
C CYS A 79 0.92 1.49 13.22
N LEU A 80 0.82 0.22 12.84
CA LEU A 80 1.77 -0.45 11.96
C LEU A 80 1.13 -0.64 10.59
N VAL A 81 1.79 -0.21 9.53
CA VAL A 81 1.23 -0.19 8.18
C VAL A 81 2.03 -1.06 7.23
N ASP A 82 1.35 -2.01 6.58
CA ASP A 82 1.93 -2.81 5.50
C ASP A 82 1.85 -2.04 4.17
N LYS A 83 3.01 -1.89 3.51
CA LYS A 83 3.25 -1.10 2.28
C LYS A 83 3.26 0.43 2.50
N GLY A 84 4.46 0.99 2.40
CA GLY A 84 4.71 2.44 2.34
C GLY A 84 4.63 3.01 0.93
N TYR A 85 4.69 4.34 0.85
CA TYR A 85 4.59 5.12 -0.38
C TYR A 85 5.59 4.66 -1.46
N ILE A 86 6.85 4.41 -1.09
CA ILE A 86 7.90 4.05 -2.06
C ILE A 86 7.61 2.70 -2.69
N THR A 87 7.05 1.75 -1.93
CA THR A 87 6.67 0.44 -2.45
C THR A 87 5.53 0.54 -3.45
N LEU A 88 4.52 1.38 -3.16
CA LEU A 88 3.40 1.62 -4.09
C LEU A 88 3.86 2.36 -5.35
N PHE A 89 4.68 3.39 -5.18
CA PHE A 89 5.27 4.14 -6.29
C PHE A 89 6.12 3.25 -7.19
N SER A 90 6.97 2.40 -6.63
CA SER A 90 7.83 1.50 -7.40
C SER A 90 7.00 0.51 -8.24
N ARG A 91 5.89 0.00 -7.68
CA ARG A 91 4.97 -0.88 -8.40
C ARG A 91 4.27 -0.15 -9.55
N LEU A 92 3.73 1.04 -9.29
CA LEU A 92 3.14 1.89 -10.33
C LEU A 92 4.17 2.16 -11.44
N LYS A 93 5.35 2.67 -11.08
CA LYS A 93 6.42 2.98 -12.03
C LYS A 93 6.77 1.77 -12.92
N ALA A 94 6.92 0.58 -12.33
CA ALA A 94 7.19 -0.63 -13.10
C ALA A 94 6.07 -0.95 -14.11
N THR A 95 4.80 -0.85 -13.71
CA THR A 95 3.65 -1.07 -14.59
C THR A 95 3.61 -0.09 -15.76
N PHE A 96 3.84 1.20 -15.51
CA PHE A 96 3.88 2.23 -16.56
C PHE A 96 5.03 2.01 -17.54
N LEU A 97 6.22 1.70 -17.02
CA LEU A 97 7.43 1.48 -17.82
C LEU A 97 7.30 0.25 -18.72
N LEU A 98 6.74 -0.85 -18.20
CA LEU A 98 6.48 -2.07 -18.98
C LEU A 98 5.46 -1.88 -20.11
N ARG A 99 4.58 -0.88 -20.01
CA ARG A 99 3.56 -0.57 -21.01
C ARG A 99 3.92 0.59 -21.93
N GLU A 100 5.17 1.09 -21.84
CA GLU A 100 5.66 2.23 -22.61
C GLU A 100 4.82 3.50 -22.42
N ILE A 101 4.18 3.66 -21.25
CA ILE A 101 3.39 4.84 -20.91
C ILE A 101 4.27 5.84 -20.18
N ASP A 102 4.39 7.04 -20.74
CA ASP A 102 5.18 8.11 -20.15
C ASP A 102 4.54 8.63 -18.86
N LEU A 103 5.27 8.48 -17.74
CA LEU A 103 4.88 8.97 -16.42
C LEU A 103 4.73 10.50 -16.38
N MET A 104 5.33 11.25 -17.32
CA MET A 104 5.14 12.70 -17.44
C MET A 104 3.70 13.10 -17.77
N ILE A 105 2.91 12.21 -18.39
CA ILE A 105 1.49 12.42 -18.65
C ILE A 105 0.66 12.22 -17.37
N CYS A 106 1.15 11.40 -16.44
CA CYS A 106 0.49 11.06 -15.18
C CYS A 106 1.02 11.90 -14.02
N GLN A 107 0.99 13.23 -14.14
CA GLN A 107 1.15 14.13 -12.99
C GLN A 107 -0.01 13.91 -11.99
N ILE A 108 0.03 12.79 -11.27
CA ILE A 108 -0.74 12.59 -10.05
C ILE A 108 -0.06 13.50 -9.04
N LYS A 109 -0.57 14.73 -8.94
CA LYS A 109 -0.31 15.61 -7.80
C LYS A 109 -0.85 14.91 -6.56
N LEU A 110 0.02 14.17 -5.88
CA LEU A 110 -0.18 13.80 -4.49
C LEU A 110 0.21 15.04 -3.67
N GLU A 111 -0.73 15.97 -3.55
CA GLU A 111 -0.69 17.07 -2.57
C GLU A 111 -1.18 16.56 -1.20
#